data_AF-A0A495JG28-F1
#
_entry.id   AF-A0A495JG28-F1
#
_cell.length_a   1.000
_cell.length_b   1.000
_cell.length_c   1.000
_cell.angle_alpha   90.00
_cell.angle_beta   90.00
_cell.angle_gamma   90.00
#
_symmetry.space_group_name_H-M   'P 1'
#
loop_
_entity.id
_entity.type
_entity.pdbx_description
1 polymer ?
#
loop_
_entity_poly.entity_id
_entity_poly.type
_entity_poly.pdbx_seq_one_letter_code
_entity_poly.pdbx_strand_id
1 'polypeptide(L)'
;MLNVGSVRAARRLAVPAQDRILRDHETSPPTPVEMFEAAAANIVALYRRIGSATLFDNAWRVLPADQHRRLWRGPGERSIVAIIDLADGRSVAVASDFGMDTPHWVVCRLETVPNGSTDPIDREFRLVEDPAEVPVYGTSLALLLDAALDSGGDITHLETGRLDQLDSLTP
;
A
#
# COMPACT_ATOMS: atom_id res chain seq x y z
N MET A 1 -14.83 -52.75 11.07
CA MET A 1 -15.45 -51.74 10.17
C MET A 1 -15.42 -50.40 10.88
N LEU A 2 -14.44 -49.53 10.56
CA LEU A 2 -14.52 -48.09 10.82
C LEU A 2 -13.68 -47.42 9.73
N ASN A 3 -14.38 -46.72 8.85
CA ASN A 3 -13.85 -46.06 7.67
C ASN A 3 -13.36 -44.67 8.10
N VAL A 4 -12.04 -44.46 8.16
CA VAL A 4 -11.46 -43.13 8.41
C VAL A 4 -11.18 -42.48 7.05
N GLY A 5 -12.24 -41.90 6.48
CA GLY A 5 -12.14 -41.01 5.34
C GLY A 5 -11.46 -39.71 5.77
N SER A 6 -10.13 -39.68 5.66
CA SER A 6 -9.34 -38.45 5.82
C SER A 6 -9.65 -37.53 4.64
N VAL A 7 -10.55 -36.58 4.86
CA VAL A 7 -10.82 -35.47 3.95
C VAL A 7 -9.58 -34.56 3.99
N ARG A 8 -8.64 -34.79 3.08
CA ARG A 8 -7.68 -33.76 2.67
C ARG A 8 -8.51 -32.63 2.05
N ALA A 9 -8.82 -31.63 2.86
CA ALA A 9 -9.25 -30.33 2.33
C ALA A 9 -8.14 -29.85 1.39
N ALA A 10 -8.41 -29.94 0.09
CA ALA A 10 -7.56 -29.35 -0.93
C ALA A 10 -7.61 -27.84 -0.69
N ARG A 11 -6.63 -27.32 0.07
CA ARG A 11 -6.32 -25.91 0.13
C ARG A 11 -5.92 -25.53 -1.29
N ARG A 12 -6.88 -25.04 -2.09
CA ARG A 12 -6.56 -24.37 -3.36
C ARG A 12 -5.56 -23.28 -2.96
N LEU A 13 -4.33 -23.41 -3.42
CA LEU A 13 -3.36 -22.33 -3.31
C LEU A 13 -3.96 -21.21 -4.15
N ALA A 14 -4.50 -20.18 -3.48
CA ALA A 14 -4.89 -18.97 -4.17
C ALA A 14 -3.65 -18.47 -4.91
N VAL A 15 -3.80 -18.20 -6.20
CA VAL A 15 -2.75 -17.59 -7.00
C VAL A 15 -2.47 -16.22 -6.38
N PRO A 16 -1.23 -15.93 -5.93
CA PRO A 16 -0.90 -14.64 -5.30
C PRO A 16 -1.37 -13.44 -6.13
N ALA A 17 -1.81 -12.36 -5.47
CA ALA A 17 -2.21 -11.12 -6.15
C ALA A 17 -1.22 -10.65 -7.22
N GLN A 18 0.10 -10.72 -6.95
CA GLN A 18 1.11 -10.30 -7.92
C GLN A 18 1.13 -11.17 -9.19
N ASP A 19 0.84 -12.47 -9.07
CA ASP A 19 0.74 -13.38 -10.22
C ASP A 19 -0.47 -13.03 -11.08
N ARG A 20 -1.61 -12.69 -10.44
CA ARG A 20 -2.82 -12.24 -11.15
C ARG A 20 -2.55 -10.92 -11.87
N ILE A 21 -1.90 -9.96 -11.21
CA ILE A 21 -1.53 -8.68 -11.82
C ILE A 21 -0.63 -8.90 -13.04
N LEU A 22 0.43 -9.69 -12.91
CA LEU A 22 1.35 -9.98 -14.02
C LEU A 22 0.67 -10.66 -15.22
N ARG A 23 -0.36 -11.48 -14.97
CA ARG A 23 -1.05 -12.24 -16.01
C ARG A 23 -2.12 -11.41 -16.72
N ASP A 24 -2.88 -10.63 -15.95
CA ASP A 24 -4.15 -10.05 -16.41
C ASP A 24 -4.05 -8.54 -16.71
N HIS A 25 -2.93 -7.89 -16.37
CA HIS A 25 -2.78 -6.45 -16.46
C HIS A 25 -1.50 -6.03 -17.18
N GLU A 26 -1.50 -4.80 -17.69
CA GLU A 26 -0.30 -4.20 -18.25
C GLU A 26 0.70 -3.91 -17.12
N THR A 27 1.92 -4.42 -17.27
CA THR A 27 2.98 -4.26 -16.27
C THR A 27 4.30 -3.86 -16.92
N SER A 28 5.13 -3.12 -16.18
CA SER A 28 6.53 -2.91 -16.55
C SER A 28 7.45 -3.89 -15.80
N PRO A 29 8.63 -4.19 -16.36
CA PRO A 29 9.63 -4.99 -15.67
C PRO A 29 10.01 -4.40 -14.30
N PRO A 30 10.50 -5.22 -13.36
CA PRO A 30 11.05 -4.77 -12.08
C PRO A 30 12.10 -3.67 -12.24
N THR A 31 12.02 -2.64 -11.40
CA THR A 31 13.04 -1.60 -11.27
C THR A 31 13.76 -1.79 -9.94
N PRO A 32 15.09 -1.59 -9.88
CA PRO A 32 15.80 -1.60 -8.61
C PRO A 32 15.18 -0.57 -7.64
N VAL A 33 14.77 -1.05 -6.47
CA VAL A 33 14.31 -0.22 -5.38
C VAL A 33 15.55 0.22 -4.57
N GLU A 34 15.83 1.52 -4.53
CA GLU A 34 16.91 2.03 -3.68
C GLU A 34 16.56 1.91 -2.19
N MET A 35 17.61 1.70 -1.38
CA MET A 35 17.65 1.13 -0.03
C MET A 35 16.73 1.79 1.04
N PHE A 36 16.08 2.92 0.74
CA PHE A 36 15.24 3.66 1.70
C PHE A 36 13.78 3.18 1.78
N GLU A 37 13.34 2.20 0.99
CA GLU A 37 12.00 1.56 1.11
C GLU A 37 11.96 0.41 2.16
N ALA A 38 12.91 0.40 3.09
CA ALA A 38 13.24 -0.73 3.96
C ALA A 38 12.15 -1.21 4.94
N ALA A 39 11.00 -0.58 5.09
CA ALA A 39 10.11 -0.90 6.21
C ALA A 39 9.06 -2.01 5.93
N ALA A 40 8.72 -2.30 4.67
CA ALA A 40 7.59 -3.17 4.38
C ALA A 40 7.95 -4.27 3.36
N ALA A 41 8.21 -5.50 3.84
CA ALA A 41 8.63 -6.65 3.02
C ALA A 41 7.69 -6.94 1.83
N ASN A 42 6.42 -6.57 1.96
CA ASN A 42 5.38 -6.63 0.94
C ASN A 42 5.58 -5.62 -0.22
N ILE A 43 6.15 -4.44 0.01
CA ILE A 43 6.53 -3.50 -1.07
C ILE A 43 7.70 -4.07 -1.87
N VAL A 44 8.75 -4.54 -1.17
CA VAL A 44 9.90 -5.18 -1.81
C VAL A 44 9.47 -6.41 -2.64
N ALA A 45 8.54 -7.21 -2.11
CA ALA A 45 8.00 -8.36 -2.83
C ALA A 45 7.23 -7.96 -4.11
N LEU A 46 6.49 -6.85 -4.08
CA LEU A 46 5.80 -6.30 -5.25
C LEU A 46 6.82 -5.86 -6.32
N TYR A 47 7.74 -4.97 -5.97
CA TYR A 47 8.66 -4.34 -6.94
C TYR A 47 9.75 -5.26 -7.46
N ARG A 48 10.03 -6.38 -6.79
CA ARG A 48 10.85 -7.47 -7.37
C ARG A 48 10.22 -8.14 -8.58
N ARG A 49 8.93 -7.91 -8.83
CA ARG A 49 8.16 -8.59 -9.87
C ARG A 49 7.49 -7.62 -10.85
N ILE A 50 7.03 -6.48 -10.36
CA ILE A 50 6.25 -5.50 -11.10
C ILE A 50 6.87 -4.12 -10.86
N GLY A 51 7.45 -3.49 -11.88
CA GLY A 51 7.98 -2.13 -11.74
C GLY A 51 6.90 -1.05 -11.73
N SER A 52 5.80 -1.29 -12.45
CA SER A 52 4.58 -0.49 -12.48
C SER A 52 3.46 -1.32 -13.10
N ALA A 53 2.21 -0.92 -12.89
CA ALA A 53 1.04 -1.59 -13.45
C ALA A 53 -0.15 -0.65 -13.54
N THR A 54 -1.05 -0.91 -14.48
CA THR A 54 -2.39 -0.29 -14.55
C THR A 54 -3.45 -1.36 -14.31
N LEU A 55 -4.33 -1.12 -13.33
CA LEU A 55 -5.37 -2.05 -12.93
C LEU A 55 -6.75 -1.41 -13.13
N PHE A 56 -7.77 -2.25 -13.28
CA PHE A 56 -9.18 -1.84 -13.33
C PHE A 56 -9.46 -0.71 -14.35
N ASP A 57 -9.10 -0.92 -15.62
CA ASP A 57 -9.27 0.07 -16.69
C ASP A 57 -8.61 1.44 -16.39
N ASN A 58 -7.40 1.38 -15.81
CA ASN A 58 -6.62 2.55 -15.35
C ASN A 58 -7.20 3.26 -14.13
N ALA A 59 -8.20 2.69 -13.44
CA ALA A 59 -8.69 3.27 -12.19
C ALA A 59 -7.63 3.22 -11.09
N TRP A 60 -6.71 2.25 -11.14
CA TRP A 60 -5.58 2.14 -10.24
C TRP A 60 -4.28 2.09 -11.04
N ARG A 61 -3.25 2.80 -10.57
CA ARG A 61 -1.92 2.80 -11.18
C ARG A 61 -0.86 2.57 -10.13
N VAL A 62 -0.21 1.41 -10.17
CA VAL A 62 0.99 1.13 -9.37
C VAL A 62 2.12 1.98 -9.93
N LEU A 63 2.68 2.84 -9.07
CA LEU A 63 3.71 3.80 -9.45
C LEU A 63 5.06 3.10 -9.61
N PRO A 64 5.92 3.53 -10.56
CA PRO A 64 7.36 3.28 -10.47
C PRO A 64 7.95 3.70 -9.12
N ALA A 65 8.99 3.01 -8.66
CA ALA A 65 9.65 3.29 -7.37
C ALA A 65 10.18 4.74 -7.25
N ASP A 66 10.71 5.27 -8.35
CA ASP A 66 11.19 6.66 -8.47
C ASP A 66 10.06 7.70 -8.49
N GLN A 67 8.80 7.27 -8.56
CA GLN A 67 7.60 8.11 -8.50
C GLN A 67 6.84 7.97 -7.18
N HIS A 68 7.37 7.22 -6.21
CA HIS A 68 6.78 7.16 -4.87
C HIS A 68 6.78 8.53 -4.23
N ARG A 69 5.68 8.88 -3.57
CA ARG A 69 5.56 10.14 -2.84
C ARG A 69 5.68 9.88 -1.35
N ARG A 70 6.64 10.56 -0.71
CA ARG A 70 6.99 10.38 0.69
C ARG A 70 6.58 11.62 1.48
N LEU A 71 5.97 11.38 2.62
CA LEU A 71 5.56 12.42 3.55
C LEU A 71 6.03 12.02 4.94
N TRP A 72 6.92 12.81 5.51
CA TRP A 72 7.13 12.82 6.95
C TRP A 72 6.14 13.75 7.61
N ARG A 73 5.36 13.22 8.56
CA ARG A 73 4.32 13.99 9.23
C ARG A 73 4.82 14.69 10.50
N GLY A 74 5.95 14.25 11.05
CA GLY A 74 6.57 14.86 12.22
C GLY A 74 6.80 13.83 13.33
N PRO A 75 7.56 14.20 14.38
CA PRO A 75 7.87 13.29 15.47
C PRO A 75 6.62 12.70 16.12
N GLY A 76 6.59 11.38 16.33
CA GLY A 76 5.45 10.66 16.92
C GLY A 76 4.31 10.36 15.93
N GLU A 77 4.35 10.91 14.72
CA GLU A 77 3.39 10.61 13.66
C GLU A 77 3.97 9.59 12.68
N ARG A 78 3.11 8.79 12.02
CA ARG A 78 3.57 7.86 10.99
C ARG A 78 3.99 8.56 9.71
N SER A 79 5.13 8.14 9.15
CA SER A 79 5.52 8.45 7.77
C SER A 79 4.57 7.78 6.80
N ILE A 80 4.29 8.45 5.67
CA ILE A 80 3.45 7.94 4.59
C ILE A 80 4.28 7.77 3.32
N VAL A 81 4.13 6.63 2.65
CA VAL A 81 4.67 6.39 1.31
C VAL A 81 3.55 5.93 0.38
N ALA A 82 3.16 6.78 -0.56
CA ALA A 82 2.12 6.50 -1.55
C ALA A 82 2.72 5.79 -2.78
N ILE A 83 2.14 4.63 -3.13
CA ILE A 83 2.68 3.73 -4.16
C ILE A 83 1.66 3.32 -5.24
N ILE A 84 0.36 3.60 -5.04
CA ILE A 84 -0.69 3.39 -6.05
C ILE A 84 -1.52 4.65 -6.16
N ASP A 85 -1.68 5.18 -7.36
CA ASP A 85 -2.65 6.25 -7.68
C ASP A 85 -4.04 5.66 -7.94
N LEU A 86 -5.07 6.34 -7.46
CA LEU A 86 -6.47 6.08 -7.76
C LEU A 86 -7.02 7.17 -8.69
N ALA A 87 -8.00 6.83 -9.52
CA ALA A 87 -8.58 7.76 -10.50
C ALA A 87 -9.26 8.99 -9.90
N ASP A 88 -9.64 8.97 -8.63
CA ASP A 88 -10.23 10.11 -7.92
C ASP A 88 -9.18 11.03 -7.24
N GLY A 89 -7.91 10.82 -7.58
CA GLY A 89 -6.78 11.59 -7.07
C GLY A 89 -6.34 11.22 -5.67
N ARG A 90 -6.92 10.19 -5.05
CA ARG A 90 -6.38 9.57 -3.84
C ARG A 90 -5.29 8.56 -4.20
N SER A 91 -4.63 8.05 -3.18
CA SER A 91 -3.53 7.10 -3.32
C SER A 91 -3.62 6.03 -2.23
N VAL A 92 -3.27 4.78 -2.58
CA VAL A 92 -2.97 3.75 -1.58
C VAL A 92 -1.54 3.97 -1.10
N ALA A 93 -1.38 4.08 0.20
CA ALA A 93 -0.10 4.36 0.84
C ALA A 93 0.15 3.44 2.03
N VAL A 94 1.42 3.25 2.36
CA VAL A 94 1.83 2.64 3.62
C VAL A 94 2.07 3.75 4.65
N ALA A 95 1.48 3.59 5.83
CA ALA A 95 1.76 4.36 7.03
C ALA A 95 2.65 3.53 7.96
N SER A 96 3.84 4.04 8.31
CA SER A 96 4.83 3.34 9.13
C SER A 96 5.54 4.27 10.09
N ASP A 97 5.82 3.79 11.29
CA ASP A 97 6.74 4.42 12.22
C ASP A 97 8.19 3.99 11.88
N PHE A 98 9.14 4.91 12.01
CA PHE A 98 10.57 4.64 11.90
C PHE A 98 11.07 3.59 12.92
N GLY A 99 10.31 3.35 14.01
CA GLY A 99 10.60 2.36 15.06
C GLY A 99 10.37 0.88 14.71
N MET A 100 10.04 0.52 13.46
CA MET A 100 9.74 -0.84 12.98
C MET A 100 8.39 -1.42 13.41
N ASP A 101 7.43 -0.58 13.76
CA ASP A 101 6.06 -1.01 14.00
C ASP A 101 5.40 -1.55 12.73
N THR A 102 4.38 -2.39 12.90
CA THR A 102 3.70 -3.06 11.79
C THR A 102 3.17 -2.01 10.78
N PRO A 103 3.52 -2.10 9.47
CA PRO A 103 3.03 -1.14 8.48
C PRO A 103 1.52 -1.27 8.31
N HIS A 104 0.83 -0.14 8.17
CA HIS A 104 -0.60 -0.09 7.92
C HIS A 104 -0.87 0.51 6.54
N TRP A 105 -1.89 0.02 5.85
CA TRP A 105 -2.30 0.53 4.55
C TRP A 105 -3.40 1.56 4.71
N VAL A 106 -3.26 2.69 4.03
CA VAL A 106 -4.23 3.79 4.06
C VAL A 106 -4.59 4.23 2.65
N VAL A 107 -5.72 4.94 2.53
CA VAL A 107 -6.05 5.70 1.33
C VAL A 107 -6.13 7.18 1.68
N CYS A 108 -5.30 7.99 1.04
CA CYS A 108 -5.18 9.42 1.34
C CYS A 108 -4.91 10.23 0.07
N ARG A 109 -5.04 11.54 0.13
CA ARG A 109 -4.59 12.46 -0.92
C ARG A 109 -3.34 13.20 -0.46
N LEU A 110 -2.33 13.15 -1.30
CA LEU A 110 -1.10 13.92 -1.12
C LEU A 110 -1.05 15.02 -2.16
N GLU A 111 -0.70 16.23 -1.75
CA GLU A 111 -0.46 17.35 -2.65
C GLU A 111 0.99 17.82 -2.57
N THR A 112 1.53 18.28 -3.69
CA THR A 112 2.87 18.88 -3.74
C THR A 112 2.84 20.26 -3.10
N VAL A 113 3.79 20.54 -2.22
CA VAL A 113 3.97 21.86 -1.61
C VAL A 113 4.96 22.66 -2.46
N PRO A 114 4.52 23.76 -3.10
CA PRO A 114 5.43 24.62 -3.85
C PRO A 114 6.42 25.26 -2.87
N ASN A 115 7.73 25.05 -3.07
CA ASN A 115 8.83 25.48 -2.19
C ASN A 115 9.04 24.60 -0.94
N GLY A 116 9.16 23.29 -1.14
CA GLY A 116 9.67 22.37 -0.12
C GLY A 116 10.97 22.89 0.52
N SER A 117 11.04 22.76 1.83
CA SER A 117 12.16 23.05 2.73
C SER A 117 13.55 22.82 2.12
N THR A 118 14.56 23.58 2.58
CA THR A 118 16.00 23.30 2.33
C THR A 118 16.47 21.94 2.88
N ASP A 119 15.62 21.23 3.62
CA ASP A 119 15.83 19.85 4.04
C ASP A 119 15.42 18.89 2.91
N PRO A 120 16.38 18.17 2.31
CA PRO A 120 16.14 17.30 1.16
C PRO A 120 15.24 16.09 1.45
N ILE A 121 14.84 15.84 2.70
CA ILE A 121 14.11 14.63 3.08
C ILE A 121 12.58 14.84 3.16
N ASP A 122 12.08 16.07 3.42
CA ASP A 122 10.84 16.15 4.21
C ASP A 122 9.68 17.06 3.82
N ARG A 123 9.68 17.83 2.72
CA ARG A 123 8.53 18.75 2.47
C ARG A 123 8.02 18.86 1.04
N GLU A 124 8.26 17.86 0.20
CA GLU A 124 7.68 17.90 -1.14
C GLU A 124 6.17 17.68 -1.11
N PHE A 125 5.66 16.90 -0.16
CA PHE A 125 4.24 16.55 -0.06
C PHE A 125 3.64 16.98 1.27
N ARG A 126 2.32 17.20 1.29
CA ARG A 126 1.49 17.27 2.49
C ARG A 126 0.23 16.43 2.33
N LEU A 127 -0.29 15.95 3.46
CA LEU A 127 -1.60 15.30 3.52
C LEU A 127 -2.69 16.37 3.33
N VAL A 128 -3.66 16.11 2.46
CA VAL A 128 -4.79 17.02 2.23
C VAL A 128 -5.86 16.86 3.31
N GLU A 129 -6.15 15.61 3.69
CA GLU A 129 -7.15 15.27 4.69
C GLU A 129 -6.64 15.44 6.13
N ASP A 130 -7.57 15.64 7.07
CA ASP A 130 -7.27 15.47 8.49
C ASP A 130 -6.93 13.98 8.76
N PRO A 131 -5.89 13.64 9.55
CA PRO A 131 -5.58 12.24 9.89
C PRO A 131 -6.76 11.44 10.46
N ALA A 132 -7.71 12.09 11.15
CA ALA A 132 -8.93 11.44 11.65
C ALA A 132 -9.92 11.05 10.54
N GLU A 133 -9.72 11.55 9.32
CA GLU A 133 -10.53 11.23 8.14
C GLU A 133 -9.85 10.20 7.21
N VAL A 134 -8.57 9.87 7.44
CA VAL A 134 -7.82 8.93 6.59
C VAL A 134 -8.11 7.48 6.99
N PRO A 135 -8.76 6.67 6.13
CA PRO A 135 -9.10 5.27 6.44
C PRO A 135 -7.87 4.35 6.41
N VAL A 136 -7.86 3.39 7.34
CA VAL A 136 -6.87 2.31 7.46
C VAL A 136 -7.50 0.99 6.98
N TYR A 137 -6.77 0.18 6.23
CA TYR A 137 -7.23 -1.07 5.58
C TYR A 137 -6.46 -2.32 6.06
N GLY A 138 -5.88 -2.26 7.26
CA GLY A 138 -5.06 -3.33 7.83
C GLY A 138 -3.59 -3.28 7.41
N THR A 139 -2.89 -4.41 7.50
CA THR A 139 -1.40 -4.47 7.47
C THR A 139 -0.81 -5.26 6.29
N SER A 140 -1.66 -5.93 5.51
CA SER A 140 -1.24 -6.82 4.42
C SER A 140 -1.60 -6.26 3.05
N LEU A 141 -0.57 -5.83 2.30
CA LEU A 141 -0.72 -5.43 0.90
C LEU A 141 -1.33 -6.54 0.04
N ALA A 142 -0.93 -7.79 0.27
CA ALA A 142 -1.42 -8.91 -0.51
C ALA A 142 -2.93 -9.08 -0.36
N LEU A 143 -3.45 -8.97 0.88
CA LEU A 143 -4.90 -9.04 1.13
C LEU A 143 -5.64 -7.84 0.52
N LEU A 144 -5.06 -6.65 0.61
CA LEU A 144 -5.63 -5.45 0.00
C LEU A 144 -5.73 -5.60 -1.53
N LEU A 145 -4.66 -6.06 -2.18
CA LEU A 145 -4.64 -6.27 -3.63
C LEU A 145 -5.57 -7.42 -4.05
N ASP A 146 -5.62 -8.52 -3.31
CA ASP A 146 -6.54 -9.62 -3.60
C ASP A 146 -8.00 -9.16 -3.51
N ALA A 147 -8.37 -8.42 -2.45
CA ALA A 147 -9.72 -7.88 -2.31
C ALA A 147 -10.06 -6.88 -3.41
N ALA A 148 -9.12 -6.00 -3.79
CA ALA A 148 -9.29 -5.09 -4.91
C ALA A 148 -9.51 -5.86 -6.22
N LEU A 149 -8.71 -6.90 -6.49
CA LEU A 149 -8.83 -7.73 -7.68
C LEU A 149 -10.17 -8.49 -7.74
N ASP A 150 -10.73 -8.85 -6.59
CA ASP A 150 -12.01 -9.58 -6.50
C ASP A 150 -13.23 -8.65 -6.56
N SER A 151 -13.07 -7.37 -6.23
CA SER A 151 -14.14 -6.36 -6.16
C SER A 151 -14.12 -5.33 -7.29
N GLY A 152 -13.13 -5.38 -8.19
CA GLY A 152 -12.96 -4.35 -9.22
C GLY A 152 -12.41 -3.03 -8.67
N GLY A 153 -11.61 -3.08 -7.61
CA GLY A 153 -10.96 -1.92 -7.00
C GLY A 153 -11.68 -1.33 -5.79
N ASP A 154 -12.78 -1.93 -5.31
CA ASP A 154 -13.49 -1.48 -4.11
C ASP A 154 -12.97 -2.17 -2.84
N ILE A 155 -12.15 -1.44 -2.09
CA ILE A 155 -11.58 -1.91 -0.83
C ILE A 155 -12.29 -1.34 0.41
N THR A 156 -13.41 -0.62 0.27
CA THR A 156 -14.08 0.06 1.39
C THR A 156 -14.47 -0.90 2.52
N HIS A 157 -14.84 -2.14 2.18
CA HIS A 157 -15.19 -3.18 3.13
C HIS A 157 -14.01 -3.70 3.98
N LEU A 158 -12.76 -3.35 3.63
CA LEU A 158 -11.56 -3.69 4.40
C LEU A 158 -11.20 -2.63 5.45
N GLU A 159 -11.95 -1.54 5.55
CA GLU A 159 -11.66 -0.46 6.49
C GLU A 159 -11.68 -0.96 7.95
N THR A 160 -10.59 -0.72 8.69
CA THR A 160 -10.38 -1.16 10.07
C THR A 160 -10.26 -0.02 11.08
N GLY A 161 -10.10 1.23 10.65
CA GLY A 161 -9.89 2.37 11.55
C GLY A 161 -9.44 3.66 10.85
N ARG A 162 -8.84 4.56 11.63
CA ARG A 162 -8.33 5.86 11.16
C ARG A 162 -6.86 6.05 11.48
N LEU A 163 -6.21 6.95 10.75
CA LEU A 163 -4.76 7.16 10.86
C LEU A 163 -4.36 7.81 12.21
N ASP A 164 -5.15 8.74 12.73
CA ASP A 164 -4.93 9.36 14.06
C ASP A 164 -4.95 8.34 15.21
N GLN A 165 -5.81 7.33 15.11
CA GLN A 165 -5.87 6.23 16.07
C GLN A 165 -4.57 5.44 16.09
N LEU A 166 -3.91 5.28 14.94
CA LEU A 166 -2.58 4.68 14.90
C LEU A 166 -1.57 5.57 15.60
N ASP A 167 -1.56 6.88 15.29
CA ASP A 167 -0.60 7.84 15.88
C ASP A 167 -0.69 7.86 17.41
N SER A 168 -1.89 7.68 17.98
CA SER A 168 -2.09 7.58 19.44
C SER A 168 -1.49 6.35 20.12
N LEU A 169 -1.08 5.33 19.34
CA LEU A 169 -0.45 4.10 19.84
C LEU A 169 1.07 4.23 19.97
N THR A 170 1.65 5.30 19.44
CA THR A 170 3.09 5.56 19.52
C THR A 170 3.39 6.35 20.80
N PRO A 171 4.20 5.82 21.74
CA PRO A 171 4.46 6.44 23.04
C PRO A 171 5.38 7.65 23.01
#